data_AF-A7T521-F1
#
_entry.id   AF-A7T521-F1
#
_cell.length_a   1.000
_cell.length_b   1.000
_cell.length_c   1.000
_cell.angle_alpha   90.00
_cell.angle_beta   90.00
_cell.angle_gamma   90.00
#
_symmetry.space_group_name_H-M   'P 1'
#
loop_
_entity.id
_entity.type
_entity.pdbx_description
1 polymer ?
#
loop_
_entity_poly.entity_id
_entity_poly.type
_entity_poly.pdbx_seq_one_letter_code
_entity_poly.pdbx_strand_id
1 'polypeptide(L)'
;MPRSKLVLIILGFFHSAATLPTTIRCAEENNGLDSRITRFVLPLGATVNMDGTALYEGVGAIWIAQINNIPLTAGQIVTTSLTATAAAIGAAAVPSAGLITMVIVCQAINVPPDDIGLIFAVDWFIDRFRGLPNIMGDSYGAGIVQHLSKDEL
;
A
#
# COMPACT_ATOMS: atom_id res chain seq x y z
N MET A 1 -23.54 9.32 -2.43
CA MET A 1 -23.19 8.38 -3.53
C MET A 1 -23.03 6.97 -2.91
N PRO A 2 -23.48 5.85 -3.51
CA PRO A 2 -23.47 4.56 -2.80
C PRO A 2 -22.03 4.04 -2.60
N ARG A 3 -21.72 3.60 -1.36
CA ARG A 3 -20.40 3.12 -0.89
C ARG A 3 -19.72 2.08 -1.82
N SER A 4 -20.51 1.33 -2.58
CA SER A 4 -20.03 0.32 -3.54
C SER A 4 -19.34 0.90 -4.78
N LYS A 5 -19.63 2.15 -5.18
CA LYS A 5 -19.03 2.75 -6.38
C LYS A 5 -17.58 3.19 -6.18
N LEU A 6 -17.17 3.53 -4.95
CA LEU A 6 -15.78 3.91 -4.66
C LEU A 6 -14.86 2.70 -4.83
N VAL A 7 -15.24 1.54 -4.30
CA VAL A 7 -14.50 0.28 -4.48
C VAL A 7 -14.40 -0.06 -5.97
N LEU A 8 -15.48 0.10 -6.74
CA LEU A 8 -15.47 -0.15 -8.19
C LEU A 8 -14.56 0.82 -8.96
N ILE A 9 -14.55 2.10 -8.57
CA ILE A 9 -13.66 3.11 -9.17
C ILE A 9 -12.21 2.83 -8.80
N ILE A 10 -11.92 2.46 -7.55
CA ILE A 10 -10.57 2.10 -7.09
C ILE A 10 -10.08 0.83 -7.81
N LEU A 11 -10.93 -0.18 -7.99
CA LEU A 11 -10.61 -1.37 -8.79
C LEU A 11 -10.37 -1.03 -10.27
N GLY A 12 -10.99 0.04 -10.78
CA GLY A 12 -10.84 0.51 -12.15
C GLY A 12 -9.64 1.45 -12.37
N PHE A 13 -9.12 2.10 -11.32
CA PHE A 13 -8.00 3.05 -11.40
C PHE A 13 -6.74 2.47 -10.75
N PHE A 14 -5.69 2.38 -11.57
CA PHE A 14 -4.40 1.76 -11.28
C PHE A 14 -3.59 2.36 -10.11
N HIS A 15 -4.02 3.43 -9.44
CA HIS A 15 -3.14 4.15 -8.52
C HIS A 15 -3.84 5.02 -7.46
N SER A 16 -3.37 4.95 -6.21
CA SER A 16 -3.90 5.71 -5.06
C SER A 16 -3.92 7.23 -5.32
N ALA A 17 -2.84 7.80 -5.88
CA ALA A 17 -2.78 9.24 -6.18
C ALA A 17 -3.80 9.70 -7.23
N ALA A 18 -4.14 8.85 -8.22
CA ALA A 18 -5.16 9.18 -9.21
C ALA A 18 -6.58 9.19 -8.62
N THR A 19 -6.79 8.44 -7.52
CA THR A 19 -8.08 8.39 -6.82
C THR A 19 -8.24 9.49 -5.76
N LEU A 20 -7.15 10.20 -5.40
CA LEU A 20 -7.12 11.15 -4.29
C LEU A 20 -8.25 12.21 -4.33
N PRO A 21 -8.54 12.90 -5.45
CA PRO A 21 -9.65 13.87 -5.49
C PRO A 21 -11.02 13.23 -5.22
N THR A 22 -11.20 11.98 -5.69
CA THR A 22 -12.44 11.23 -5.47
C THR A 22 -12.56 10.77 -4.03
N THR A 23 -11.44 10.33 -3.43
CA THR A 23 -11.37 9.93 -2.01
C THR A 23 -11.67 11.09 -1.09
N ILE A 24 -11.08 12.27 -1.32
CA ILE A 24 -11.38 13.50 -0.56
C ILE A 24 -12.88 13.84 -0.65
N ARG A 25 -13.43 13.88 -1.86
CA ARG A 25 -14.87 14.17 -2.03
C ARG A 25 -15.74 13.16 -1.29
N CYS A 26 -15.41 11.88 -1.36
CA CYS A 26 -16.18 10.84 -0.67
C CYS A 26 -16.05 10.94 0.87
N ALA A 27 -14.88 11.29 1.38
CA ALA A 27 -14.64 11.49 2.79
C ALA A 27 -15.43 12.70 3.34
N GLU A 28 -15.46 13.81 2.61
CA GLU A 28 -16.21 15.02 2.98
C GLU A 28 -17.73 14.81 2.81
N GLU A 29 -18.19 14.37 1.62
CA GLU A 29 -19.63 14.33 1.30
C GLU A 29 -20.37 13.11 1.87
N ASN A 30 -19.76 11.91 1.87
CA ASN A 30 -20.45 10.69 2.31
C ASN A 30 -20.18 10.35 3.78
N ASN A 31 -19.01 10.72 4.30
CA ASN A 31 -18.61 10.42 5.69
C ASN A 31 -18.62 11.66 6.60
N GLY A 32 -18.82 12.86 6.05
CA GLY A 32 -18.94 14.09 6.85
C GLY A 32 -17.65 14.49 7.57
N LEU A 33 -16.48 14.09 7.05
CA LEU A 33 -15.19 14.48 7.63
C LEU A 33 -14.90 15.96 7.37
N ASP A 34 -14.24 16.62 8.32
CA ASP A 34 -13.88 18.03 8.19
C ASP A 34 -12.85 18.25 7.09
N SER A 35 -13.08 19.25 6.23
CA SER A 35 -12.20 19.57 5.11
C SER A 35 -10.76 19.87 5.50
N ARG A 36 -10.52 20.39 6.72
CA ARG A 36 -9.17 20.66 7.24
C ARG A 36 -8.40 19.36 7.45
N ILE A 37 -9.08 18.30 7.88
CA ILE A 37 -8.47 16.98 8.11
C ILE A 37 -8.30 16.24 6.80
N THR A 38 -9.34 16.16 5.97
CA THR A 38 -9.29 15.43 4.70
C THR A 38 -8.22 15.98 3.77
N ARG A 39 -8.06 17.31 3.69
CA ARG A 39 -7.08 17.98 2.82
C ARG A 39 -5.64 17.91 3.33
N PHE A 40 -5.44 17.49 4.57
CA PHE A 40 -4.10 17.26 5.13
C PHE A 40 -3.75 15.76 5.17
N VAL A 41 -4.61 14.96 5.80
CA VAL A 41 -4.36 13.54 6.07
C VAL A 41 -4.38 12.70 4.79
N LEU A 42 -5.32 12.91 3.87
CA LEU A 42 -5.44 12.07 2.67
C LEU A 42 -4.30 12.30 1.66
N PRO A 43 -3.87 13.54 1.35
CA PRO A 43 -2.70 13.74 0.50
C PRO A 43 -1.39 13.22 1.12
N LEU A 44 -1.23 13.37 2.44
CA LEU A 44 -0.08 12.83 3.16
C LEU A 44 -0.08 11.29 3.11
N GLY A 45 -1.22 10.68 3.44
CA GLY A 45 -1.43 9.23 3.42
C GLY A 45 -1.14 8.62 2.04
N ALA A 46 -1.62 9.25 0.97
CA ALA A 46 -1.40 8.75 -0.39
C ALA A 46 0.09 8.61 -0.79
N THR A 47 0.99 9.28 -0.08
CA THR A 47 2.46 9.18 -0.29
C THR A 47 3.15 8.27 0.72
N VAL A 48 2.75 8.32 1.99
CA VAL A 48 3.46 7.63 3.08
C VAL A 48 2.85 6.24 3.36
N ASN A 49 1.54 6.12 3.25
CA ASN A 49 0.82 4.90 3.56
C ASN A 49 0.80 3.96 2.35
N MET A 50 1.78 3.06 2.33
CA MET A 50 1.98 2.08 1.26
C MET A 50 1.80 0.63 1.75
N ASP A 51 0.83 0.38 2.63
CA ASP A 51 0.54 -0.93 3.22
C ASP A 51 0.42 -2.07 2.20
N GLY A 52 -0.31 -1.84 1.11
CA GLY A 52 -0.46 -2.81 0.03
C GLY A 52 0.86 -3.13 -0.67
N THR A 53 1.74 -2.13 -0.82
CA THR A 53 3.08 -2.32 -1.38
C THR A 53 3.96 -3.12 -0.42
N ALA A 54 3.93 -2.80 0.88
CA ALA A 54 4.67 -3.54 1.89
C ALA A 54 4.20 -5.01 1.99
N LEU A 55 2.89 -5.24 1.90
CA LEU A 55 2.31 -6.60 1.86
C LEU A 55 2.75 -7.36 0.60
N TYR A 56 2.69 -6.72 -0.56
CA TYR A 56 3.11 -7.29 -1.83
C TYR A 56 4.60 -7.71 -1.80
N GLU A 57 5.48 -6.84 -1.32
CA GLU A 57 6.91 -7.10 -1.21
C GLU A 57 7.24 -8.19 -0.18
N GLY A 58 6.61 -8.12 1.00
CA GLY A 58 6.86 -9.08 2.08
C GLY A 58 6.38 -10.49 1.71
N VAL A 59 5.17 -10.61 1.17
CA VAL A 59 4.63 -11.90 0.71
C VAL A 59 5.42 -12.41 -0.49
N GLY A 60 5.79 -11.55 -1.43
CA GLY A 60 6.59 -11.91 -2.60
C GLY A 60 7.95 -12.48 -2.22
N ALA A 61 8.69 -11.82 -1.32
CA ALA A 61 9.99 -12.30 -0.85
C ALA A 61 9.90 -13.64 -0.11
N ILE A 62 8.88 -13.83 0.74
CA ILE A 62 8.62 -15.10 1.43
C ILE A 62 8.29 -16.20 0.42
N TRP A 63 7.46 -15.90 -0.58
CA TRP A 63 7.09 -16.84 -1.62
C TRP A 63 8.29 -17.28 -2.45
N ILE A 64 9.17 -16.35 -2.85
CA ILE A 64 10.41 -16.65 -3.57
C ILE A 64 11.30 -17.58 -2.74
N ALA A 65 11.43 -17.33 -1.43
CA ALA A 65 12.19 -18.23 -0.55
C ALA A 65 11.57 -19.63 -0.50
N GLN A 66 10.24 -19.73 -0.46
CA GLN A 66 9.52 -21.01 -0.40
C GLN A 66 9.68 -21.85 -1.67
N ILE A 67 9.56 -21.25 -2.87
CA ILE A 67 9.71 -21.99 -4.13
C ILE A 67 11.16 -22.49 -4.34
N ASN A 68 12.13 -21.76 -3.80
CA ASN A 68 13.55 -22.14 -3.81
C ASN A 68 13.94 -23.08 -2.67
N ASN A 69 12.99 -23.51 -1.84
CA ASN A 69 13.23 -24.33 -0.65
C ASN A 69 14.27 -23.72 0.32
N ILE A 70 14.30 -22.39 0.40
CA ILE A 70 15.16 -21.64 1.32
C ILE A 70 14.40 -21.48 2.64
N PRO A 71 14.81 -22.14 3.73
CA PRO A 71 14.15 -21.98 5.02
C PRO A 71 14.39 -20.58 5.58
N LEU A 72 13.33 -19.90 5.99
CA LEU A 72 13.40 -18.61 6.65
C LEU A 72 13.33 -18.77 8.16
N THR A 73 14.25 -18.13 8.87
CA THR A 73 14.20 -18.00 10.33
C THR A 73 13.17 -16.95 10.75
N ALA A 74 12.72 -17.01 12.01
CA ALA A 74 11.83 -15.98 12.57
C ALA A 74 12.44 -14.57 12.47
N GLY A 75 13.76 -14.45 12.64
CA GLY A 75 14.48 -13.18 12.46
C GLY A 75 14.39 -12.65 11.03
N GLN A 76 14.54 -13.51 10.02
CA GLN A 76 14.38 -13.12 8.62
C GLN A 76 12.95 -12.67 8.30
N ILE A 77 11.92 -13.31 8.86
CA ILE A 77 10.53 -12.86 8.67
C ILE A 77 10.31 -11.45 9.25
N VAL A 78 10.86 -11.15 10.42
CA VAL A 78 10.81 -9.80 11.00
C VAL A 78 11.57 -8.81 10.12
N THR A 79 12.78 -9.16 9.67
CA THR A 79 13.56 -8.33 8.74
C THR A 79 12.78 -8.06 7.45
N THR A 80 12.15 -9.06 6.84
CA THR A 80 11.29 -8.90 5.67
C THR A 80 10.20 -7.87 5.92
N SER A 81 9.49 -7.97 7.05
CA SER A 81 8.41 -7.03 7.39
C SER A 81 8.91 -5.59 7.54
N LEU A 82 10.04 -5.39 8.22
CA LEU A 82 10.61 -4.06 8.45
C LEU A 82 11.16 -3.46 7.16
N THR A 83 11.91 -4.25 6.38
CA THR A 83 12.49 -3.79 5.11
C THR A 83 11.42 -3.52 4.07
N ALA A 84 10.39 -4.37 3.94
CA ALA A 84 9.27 -4.12 3.03
C ALA A 84 8.52 -2.83 3.40
N THR A 85 8.29 -2.58 4.70
CA THR A 85 7.66 -1.33 5.14
C THR A 85 8.51 -0.10 4.77
N ALA A 86 9.81 -0.17 5.03
CA ALA A 86 10.72 0.94 4.69
C ALA A 86 10.85 1.17 3.18
N ALA A 87 10.94 0.08 2.40
CA ALA A 87 11.05 0.14 0.95
C ALA A 87 9.76 0.64 0.29
N ALA A 88 8.59 0.22 0.80
CA ALA A 88 7.29 0.66 0.32
C ALA A 88 7.11 2.18 0.43
N ILE A 89 7.56 2.81 1.52
CA ILE A 89 7.53 4.28 1.67
C ILE A 89 8.41 4.94 0.59
N GLY A 90 9.58 4.37 0.29
CA GLY A 90 10.49 4.86 -0.75
C GLY A 90 9.97 4.65 -2.19
N ALA A 91 9.12 3.65 -2.41
CA ALA A 91 8.54 3.32 -3.72
C ALA A 91 7.49 4.33 -4.20
N ALA A 92 7.00 5.18 -3.31
CA ALA A 92 5.86 6.07 -3.55
C ALA A 92 6.00 7.01 -4.75
N ALA A 93 7.24 7.33 -5.13
CA ALA A 93 7.53 8.28 -6.20
C ALA A 93 7.56 7.67 -7.61
N VAL A 94 7.57 6.35 -7.75
CA VAL A 94 7.88 5.68 -9.03
C VAL A 94 6.82 4.64 -9.43
N PRO A 95 6.12 4.81 -10.57
CA PRO A 95 5.20 3.79 -11.11
C PRO A 95 5.94 2.47 -11.38
N SER A 96 5.32 1.34 -11.02
CA SER A 96 5.91 -0.01 -11.14
C SER A 96 7.17 -0.26 -10.27
N ALA A 97 7.44 0.58 -9.27
CA ALA A 97 8.59 0.41 -8.37
C ALA A 97 8.54 -0.86 -7.51
N GLY A 98 7.37 -1.45 -7.30
CA GLY A 98 7.17 -2.59 -6.39
C GLY A 98 8.06 -3.80 -6.69
N LEU A 99 8.38 -4.04 -7.97
CA LEU A 99 9.29 -5.13 -8.36
C LEU A 99 10.75 -4.81 -8.06
N ILE A 100 11.14 -3.54 -8.21
CA ILE A 100 12.51 -3.08 -7.93
C ILE A 100 12.76 -3.09 -6.41
N THR A 101 11.80 -2.62 -5.63
CA THR A 101 11.90 -2.62 -4.17
C THR A 101 11.82 -4.03 -3.58
N MET A 102 11.16 -4.99 -4.25
CA MET A 102 11.20 -6.39 -3.84
C MET A 102 12.62 -6.99 -3.89
N VAL A 103 13.47 -6.55 -4.82
CA VAL A 103 14.89 -6.96 -4.86
C VAL A 103 15.60 -6.57 -3.55
N ILE A 104 15.30 -5.38 -3.03
CA ILE A 104 15.87 -4.88 -1.76
C ILE A 104 15.44 -5.79 -0.60
N VAL A 105 14.17 -6.18 -0.56
CA VAL A 105 13.62 -7.06 0.48
C VAL A 105 14.26 -8.46 0.41
N CYS A 106 14.38 -9.04 -0.78
CA CYS A 106 15.04 -10.33 -0.99
C CYS A 106 16.52 -10.28 -0.55
N GLN A 107 17.24 -9.22 -0.92
CA GLN A 107 18.64 -9.01 -0.51
C GLN A 107 18.79 -8.91 1.01
N ALA A 108 17.86 -8.24 1.71
CA ALA A 108 17.91 -8.09 3.16
C ALA A 108 17.82 -9.43 3.93
N ILE A 109 17.25 -10.46 3.32
CA ILE A 109 17.16 -11.81 3.89
C ILE A 109 18.06 -12.84 3.20
N ASN A 110 18.94 -12.40 2.30
CA ASN A 110 19.84 -13.23 1.48
C ASN A 110 19.11 -14.26 0.59
N VAL A 111 17.98 -13.87 0.01
CA VAL A 111 17.22 -14.67 -0.96
C VAL A 111 17.55 -14.20 -2.39
N PRO A 112 17.91 -15.11 -3.32
CA PRO A 112 18.12 -14.75 -4.72
C PRO A 112 16.85 -14.20 -5.37
N PRO A 113 16.91 -13.05 -6.07
CA PRO A 113 15.73 -12.42 -6.69
C PRO A 113 15.37 -12.99 -8.07
N ASP A 114 15.97 -14.12 -8.49
CA ASP A 114 15.88 -14.65 -9.85
C ASP A 114 14.44 -14.96 -10.28
N ASP A 115 13.59 -15.36 -9.33
CA ASP A 115 12.19 -15.73 -9.58
C ASP A 115 11.19 -14.56 -9.49
N ILE A 116 11.64 -13.31 -9.33
CA ILE A 116 10.74 -12.14 -9.39
C ILE A 116 9.99 -12.09 -10.73
N GLY A 117 10.57 -12.63 -11.81
CA GLY A 117 9.92 -12.74 -13.11
C GLY A 117 8.59 -13.54 -13.08
N LEU A 118 8.44 -14.49 -12.16
CA LEU A 118 7.20 -15.23 -11.97
C LEU A 118 6.09 -14.36 -11.35
N ILE A 119 6.46 -13.49 -10.41
CA ILE A 119 5.55 -12.50 -9.83
C ILE A 119 5.17 -11.47 -10.87
N PHE A 120 6.13 -11.01 -11.69
CA PHE A 120 5.88 -10.05 -12.76
C PHE A 120 4.80 -10.53 -13.74
N ALA A 121 4.75 -11.83 -14.06
CA ALA A 121 3.74 -12.40 -14.95
C ALA A 121 2.30 -12.22 -14.45
N VAL A 122 2.09 -12.13 -13.13
CA VAL A 122 0.79 -11.91 -12.49
C VAL A 122 0.63 -10.51 -11.92
N ASP A 123 1.68 -9.68 -11.97
CA ASP A 123 1.74 -8.37 -11.33
C ASP A 123 0.65 -7.43 -11.85
N TRP A 124 0.34 -7.49 -13.15
CA TRP A 124 -0.77 -6.72 -13.70
C TRP A 124 -2.06 -6.97 -12.91
N PHE A 125 -2.38 -8.22 -12.56
CA PHE A 125 -3.59 -8.53 -11.82
C PHE A 125 -3.50 -8.07 -10.37
N ILE A 126 -2.38 -8.32 -9.70
CA ILE A 126 -2.19 -8.03 -8.27
C ILE A 126 -2.11 -6.52 -8.01
N ASP A 127 -1.47 -5.76 -8.90
CA ASP A 127 -1.29 -4.31 -8.77
C ASP A 127 -2.62 -3.57 -8.62
N ARG A 128 -3.69 -4.07 -9.25
CA ARG A 128 -5.05 -3.52 -9.14
C ARG A 128 -5.62 -3.61 -7.72
N PHE A 129 -5.20 -4.61 -6.94
CA PHE A 129 -5.63 -4.78 -5.54
C PHE A 129 -4.69 -4.09 -4.55
N ARG A 130 -3.45 -3.80 -4.96
CA ARG A 130 -2.43 -3.17 -4.13
C ARG A 130 -2.82 -1.78 -3.63
N GLY A 131 -3.55 -1.02 -4.44
CA GLY A 131 -4.00 0.34 -4.06
C GLY A 131 -5.15 0.37 -3.05
N LEU A 132 -5.96 -0.70 -2.96
CA LEU A 132 -7.11 -0.77 -2.06
C LEU A 132 -6.76 -0.57 -0.58
N PRO A 133 -5.83 -1.36 0.02
CA PRO A 133 -5.49 -1.20 1.43
C PRO A 133 -4.92 0.19 1.74
N ASN A 134 -4.15 0.80 0.83
CA ASN A 134 -3.61 2.15 1.02
C ASN A 134 -4.74 3.17 1.15
N ILE A 135 -5.67 3.19 0.18
CA ILE A 135 -6.78 4.15 0.17
C ILE A 135 -7.73 3.93 1.35
N MET A 136 -7.98 2.67 1.71
CA MET A 136 -8.78 2.33 2.89
C MET A 136 -8.08 2.79 4.17
N GLY A 137 -6.78 2.54 4.30
CA GLY A 137 -5.97 2.97 5.44
C GLY A 137 -5.98 4.48 5.61
N ASP A 138 -5.82 5.25 4.52
CA ASP A 138 -5.88 6.71 4.54
C ASP A 138 -7.26 7.22 4.97
N SER A 139 -8.31 6.60 4.46
CA SER A 139 -9.70 6.95 4.79
C SER A 139 -10.03 6.66 6.26
N TYR A 140 -9.58 5.52 6.79
CA TYR A 140 -9.73 5.19 8.20
C TYR A 140 -8.88 6.11 9.07
N GLY A 141 -7.65 6.40 8.67
CA GLY A 141 -6.75 7.35 9.33
C GLY A 141 -7.39 8.73 9.47
N ALA A 142 -7.97 9.27 8.39
CA ALA A 142 -8.69 10.54 8.44
C ALA A 142 -9.88 10.51 9.43
N GLY A 143 -10.62 9.41 9.49
CA GLY A 143 -11.71 9.25 10.47
C GLY A 143 -11.23 9.16 11.92
N ILE A 144 -10.09 8.50 12.16
CA ILE A 144 -9.47 8.41 13.49
C ILE A 144 -8.99 9.80 13.92
N VAL A 145 -8.29 10.53 13.05
CA VAL A 145 -7.82 11.90 13.35
C VAL A 145 -9.01 12.82 13.62
N GLN A 146 -10.08 12.76 12.83
CA GLN A 146 -11.32 13.50 13.10
C GLN A 146 -11.89 13.19 14.49
N HIS A 147 -11.86 11.93 14.91
CA HIS A 147 -12.37 11.55 16.22
C HIS A 147 -11.52 12.10 17.37
N LEU A 148 -10.19 12.11 17.20
CA LEU A 148 -9.23 12.53 18.22
C LEU A 148 -9.07 14.06 18.29
N SER A 149 -9.26 14.78 17.18
CA SER A 149 -9.08 16.24 17.09
C SER A 149 -10.37 17.04 17.24
N LYS A 150 -11.45 16.45 17.78
CA LYS A 150 -12.77 17.13 17.90
C LYS A 150 -12.72 18.48 18.63
N ASP A 151 -11.82 18.62 19.60
CA ASP A 151 -11.70 19.84 20.40
C ASP A 151 -10.93 20.96 19.67
N GLU A 152 -10.26 20.64 18.56
CA GLU A 152 -9.48 21.57 17.73
C GLU A 152 -10.20 21.95 16.42
N LEU A 153 -11.38 21.36 16.18
CA LEU A 153 -12.19 21.54 14.99
C LEU A 153 -13.28 22.60 15.19
#